data_AF-A0A8J8CQ25-F1
#
_entry.id   AF-A0A8J8CQ25-F1
#
_cell.length_a   1.000
_cell.length_b   1.000
_cell.length_c   1.000
_cell.angle_alpha   90.00
_cell.angle_beta   90.00
_cell.angle_gamma   90.00
#
_symmetry.space_group_name_H-M   'P 1'
#
loop_
_entity.id
_entity.type
_entity.pdbx_description
1 polymer ?
#
loop_
_entity_poly.entity_id
_entity_poly.type
_entity_poly.pdbx_seq_one_letter_code
_entity_poly.pdbx_strand_id
1 'polypeptide(L)'
;MPTCKNCGSFVEESATECPFCSTELTKEISIPIEIDHAVDEEIIKQDESQDFVIQQKDDNNEFLLKTPEIEEIVSSETESQKIVQLDIIPERKYIYWFLIGIVTVGLGFLVYLYFNIEDLDKHSHYPNDPRGKPILVNTSQTIMLFFIAICFSFIPILWWIYYKKYASLYFHIKDQKQDISPYKLPHPILYMIPLILSHLLALVPAIYSLATSSNLVIDIPALFWSIMGLITILTAINLFLDYLWQRAFNAHNKITLAKFKINQEHAQQTP
;
A
#
# COMPACT_ATOMS: atom_id res chain seq x y z
N MET A 1 3.19 -23.69 15.15
CA MET A 1 2.33 -22.91 16.08
C MET A 1 1.19 -22.24 15.34
N PRO A 2 0.02 -22.88 15.27
CA PRO A 2 -1.20 -22.30 14.70
C PRO A 2 -1.69 -21.11 15.53
N THR A 3 -2.34 -20.17 14.86
CA THR A 3 -3.00 -19.01 15.49
C THR A 3 -4.51 -19.20 15.41
N CYS A 4 -5.23 -18.87 16.50
CA CYS A 4 -6.68 -18.93 16.51
C CYS A 4 -7.26 -17.90 15.53
N LYS A 5 -8.08 -18.34 14.56
CA LYS A 5 -8.71 -17.44 13.56
C LYS A 5 -9.68 -16.43 14.19
N ASN A 6 -10.18 -16.69 15.41
CA ASN A 6 -11.12 -15.81 16.10
C ASN A 6 -10.41 -14.71 16.91
N CYS A 7 -9.48 -15.06 17.80
CA CYS A 7 -8.85 -14.10 18.73
C CYS A 7 -7.37 -13.78 18.44
N GLY A 8 -6.73 -14.48 17.50
CA GLY A 8 -5.33 -14.25 17.13
C GLY A 8 -4.28 -14.79 18.12
N SER A 9 -4.68 -15.46 19.21
CA SER A 9 -3.73 -16.06 20.15
C SER A 9 -2.98 -17.24 19.54
N PHE A 10 -1.72 -17.43 19.92
CA PHE A 10 -0.95 -18.64 19.60
C PHE A 10 -1.45 -19.81 20.43
N VAL A 11 -1.67 -20.97 19.78
CA VAL A 11 -2.20 -22.17 20.42
C VAL A 11 -1.29 -23.37 20.13
N GLU A 12 -1.23 -24.33 21.06
CA GLU A 12 -0.52 -25.59 20.86
C GLU A 12 -1.16 -26.43 19.74
N GLU A 13 -0.35 -27.17 18.98
CA GLU A 13 -0.80 -27.95 17.81
C GLU A 13 -1.74 -29.12 18.16
N SER A 14 -1.81 -29.50 19.44
CA SER A 14 -2.70 -30.53 19.98
C SER A 14 -4.00 -30.00 20.56
N ALA A 15 -4.19 -28.68 20.66
CA ALA A 15 -5.39 -28.10 21.26
C ALA A 15 -6.59 -28.19 20.29
N THR A 16 -7.69 -28.80 20.74
CA THR A 16 -8.98 -28.83 20.02
C THR A 16 -9.78 -27.55 20.20
N GLU A 17 -9.52 -26.79 21.27
CA GLU A 17 -10.20 -25.54 21.58
C GLU A 17 -9.19 -24.45 21.97
N CYS A 18 -9.48 -23.21 21.60
CA CYS A 18 -8.67 -22.08 22.02
C CYS A 18 -8.86 -21.80 23.53
N PRO A 19 -7.79 -21.77 24.35
CA PRO A 19 -7.91 -21.54 25.79
C PRO A 19 -8.31 -20.09 26.14
N PHE A 20 -8.29 -19.17 25.18
CA PHE A 20 -8.59 -17.75 25.40
C PHE A 20 -10.02 -17.37 24.99
N CYS A 21 -10.58 -17.98 23.94
CA CYS A 21 -11.90 -17.63 23.42
C CYS A 21 -12.84 -18.83 23.25
N SER A 22 -12.41 -20.03 23.64
CA SER A 22 -13.20 -21.28 23.56
C SER A 22 -13.70 -21.65 22.16
N THR A 23 -13.11 -21.08 21.11
CA THR A 23 -13.45 -21.43 19.73
C THR A 23 -12.77 -22.74 19.34
N GLU A 24 -13.55 -23.66 18.78
CA GLU A 24 -13.09 -24.98 18.30
C GLU A 24 -12.13 -24.81 17.11
N LEU A 25 -10.96 -25.45 17.20
CA LEU A 25 -9.91 -25.39 16.19
C LEU A 25 -10.09 -26.58 15.24
N THR A 26 -10.71 -26.33 14.09
CA THR A 26 -10.92 -27.36 13.07
C THR A 26 -9.57 -27.78 12.50
N LYS A 27 -9.18 -29.03 12.76
CA LYS A 27 -7.91 -29.61 12.28
C LYS A 27 -8.04 -29.81 10.77
N GLU A 28 -7.58 -28.84 9.97
CA GLU A 28 -7.50 -28.98 8.52
C GLU A 28 -6.56 -30.17 8.21
N ILE A 29 -7.16 -31.31 7.84
CA ILE A 29 -6.44 -32.49 7.38
C ILE A 29 -5.81 -32.11 6.05
N SER A 30 -4.50 -31.84 6.05
CA SER A 30 -3.74 -31.62 4.82
C SER A 30 -3.69 -32.93 4.02
N ILE A 31 -4.65 -33.12 3.12
CA ILE A 31 -4.58 -34.16 2.10
C ILE A 31 -3.54 -33.69 1.07
N PRO A 32 -2.49 -34.46 0.77
CA PRO A 32 -1.53 -34.10 -0.25
C PRO A 32 -2.22 -34.16 -1.62
N ILE A 33 -2.38 -33.01 -2.26
CA ILE A 33 -2.85 -32.93 -3.65
C ILE A 33 -1.62 -33.12 -4.55
N GLU A 34 -1.51 -34.32 -5.13
CA GLU A 34 -0.59 -34.60 -6.23
C GLU A 34 -1.18 -33.94 -7.49
N ILE A 35 -0.59 -32.81 -7.92
CA ILE A 35 -0.99 -32.14 -9.16
C ILE A 35 -0.16 -32.72 -10.29
N ASP A 36 -0.79 -33.60 -11.07
CA ASP A 36 -0.23 -34.15 -12.30
C ASP A 36 -0.32 -33.08 -13.42
N HIS A 37 0.84 -32.65 -13.91
CA HIS A 37 0.98 -31.63 -14.94
C HIS A 37 1.06 -32.30 -16.31
N ALA A 38 -0.09 -32.53 -16.97
CA ALA A 38 -0.15 -32.74 -18.43
C ALA A 38 -1.59 -32.81 -18.93
N VAL A 39 -2.20 -31.68 -19.31
CA VAL A 39 -3.16 -31.63 -20.44
C VAL A 39 -3.16 -30.21 -21.03
N ASP A 40 -2.42 -30.11 -22.13
CA ASP A 40 -2.75 -29.50 -23.43
C ASP A 40 -3.51 -28.17 -23.56
N GLU A 41 -2.87 -27.34 -24.38
CA GLU A 41 -3.42 -26.25 -25.16
C GLU A 41 -4.59 -26.69 -26.06
N GLU A 42 -5.38 -25.68 -26.42
CA GLU A 42 -6.20 -25.56 -27.64
C GLU A 42 -7.73 -25.71 -27.48
N ILE A 43 -8.42 -24.77 -28.16
CA ILE A 43 -9.86 -24.71 -28.50
C ILE A 43 -10.79 -24.37 -27.29
N ILE A 44 -11.57 -23.28 -27.23
CA ILE A 44 -12.68 -22.88 -28.11
C ILE A 44 -13.08 -21.42 -27.81
N LYS A 45 -13.34 -20.63 -28.86
CA LYS A 45 -14.14 -19.39 -28.83
C LYS A 45 -15.62 -19.75 -28.68
N GLN A 46 -16.31 -19.25 -27.65
CA GLN A 46 -17.77 -19.17 -27.53
C GLN A 46 -18.07 -17.96 -26.62
N ASP A 47 -18.51 -16.82 -27.15
CA ASP A 47 -19.88 -16.44 -27.57
C ASP A 47 -20.86 -16.34 -26.38
N GLU A 48 -21.30 -15.10 -26.16
CA GLU A 48 -22.18 -14.66 -25.09
C GLU A 48 -23.61 -15.17 -25.33
N SER A 49 -24.11 -15.99 -24.42
CA SER A 49 -25.50 -16.01 -23.92
C SER A 49 -25.88 -17.41 -23.44
N GLN A 50 -26.01 -17.58 -22.13
CA GLN A 50 -26.96 -18.52 -21.53
C GLN A 50 -27.08 -18.27 -20.03
N ASP A 51 -28.31 -17.97 -19.61
CA ASP A 51 -28.77 -17.96 -18.23
C ASP A 51 -28.60 -19.37 -17.62
N PHE A 52 -27.81 -19.47 -16.55
CA PHE A 52 -27.71 -20.68 -15.74
C PHE A 52 -28.68 -20.59 -14.56
N VAL A 53 -29.78 -21.34 -14.65
CA VAL A 53 -30.64 -21.69 -13.51
C VAL A 53 -30.04 -22.93 -12.85
N ILE A 54 -29.46 -22.78 -11.67
CA ILE A 54 -29.05 -23.92 -10.82
C ILE A 54 -30.24 -24.28 -9.92
N GLN A 55 -30.88 -25.41 -10.22
CA GLN A 55 -31.73 -26.10 -9.25
C GLN A 55 -30.84 -26.97 -8.36
N GLN A 56 -30.69 -26.59 -7.10
CA GLN A 56 -30.08 -27.43 -6.07
C GLN A 56 -31.15 -28.36 -5.48
N LYS A 57 -30.86 -29.65 -5.54
CA LYS A 57 -31.66 -30.74 -4.99
C LYS A 57 -31.05 -31.12 -3.64
N ASP A 58 -31.75 -30.81 -2.56
CA ASP A 58 -31.40 -31.20 -1.19
C ASP A 58 -31.58 -32.71 -1.01
N ASP A 59 -30.61 -33.35 -0.36
CA ASP A 59 -30.77 -34.63 0.32
C ASP A 59 -30.08 -34.54 1.69
N ASN A 60 -30.88 -34.72 2.74
CA ASN A 60 -30.54 -35.03 4.12
C ASN A 60 -29.52 -34.15 4.85
N ASN A 61 -30.02 -33.09 5.50
CA ASN A 61 -29.60 -32.74 6.86
C ASN A 61 -30.77 -32.14 7.62
N GLU A 62 -31.06 -32.74 8.79
CA GLU A 62 -32.07 -32.29 9.74
C GLU A 62 -31.57 -30.99 10.40
N PHE A 63 -31.92 -29.85 9.83
CA PHE A 63 -31.64 -28.54 10.43
C PHE A 63 -32.60 -28.31 11.59
N LEU A 64 -32.08 -28.42 12.82
CA LEU A 64 -32.71 -27.85 14.02
C LEU A 64 -32.66 -26.32 13.89
N LEU A 65 -33.69 -25.75 13.25
CA LEU A 65 -34.02 -24.33 13.29
C LEU A 65 -34.34 -23.94 14.73
N LYS A 66 -33.32 -23.54 15.49
CA LYS A 66 -33.52 -22.62 16.60
C LYS A 66 -33.90 -21.29 15.98
N THR A 67 -35.18 -20.95 16.03
CA THR A 67 -35.64 -19.58 15.86
C THR A 67 -34.93 -18.72 16.90
N PRO A 68 -34.05 -17.79 16.49
CA PRO A 68 -33.53 -16.81 17.44
C PRO A 68 -34.71 -16.03 18.02
N GLU A 69 -34.70 -15.85 19.34
CA GLU A 69 -35.69 -15.02 20.01
C GLU A 69 -35.60 -13.59 19.46
N ILE A 70 -36.76 -13.02 19.15
CA ILE A 70 -36.94 -11.75 18.42
C ILE A 70 -36.24 -10.55 19.11
N GLU A 71 -35.79 -10.71 20.35
CA GLU A 71 -35.11 -9.65 21.12
C GLU A 71 -33.60 -9.51 20.83
N GLU A 72 -32.91 -10.50 20.26
CA GLU A 72 -31.48 -10.36 19.91
C GLU A 72 -31.24 -9.70 18.53
N ILE A 73 -32.18 -9.84 17.59
CA ILE A 73 -32.10 -9.23 16.25
C ILE A 73 -32.26 -7.70 16.32
N VAL A 74 -33.00 -7.19 17.31
CA VAL A 74 -33.23 -5.75 17.48
C VAL A 74 -32.00 -5.03 18.08
N SER A 75 -31.02 -5.77 18.64
CA SER A 75 -29.79 -5.18 19.17
C SER A 75 -28.63 -5.12 18.17
N SER A 76 -28.70 -5.84 17.05
CA SER A 76 -27.69 -5.81 15.98
C SER A 76 -28.10 -4.98 14.75
N GLU A 77 -29.37 -4.58 14.64
CA GLU A 77 -29.90 -3.79 13.51
C GLU A 77 -29.79 -2.26 13.68
N THR A 78 -29.02 -1.75 14.65
CA THR A 78 -28.80 -0.30 14.80
C THR A 78 -27.35 0.16 14.68
N GLU A 79 -26.45 -0.63 14.09
CA GLU A 79 -25.40 -0.03 13.28
C GLU A 79 -26.02 0.32 11.93
N SER A 80 -26.81 1.40 11.92
CA SER A 80 -27.15 2.10 10.69
C SER A 80 -25.88 2.14 9.86
N GLN A 81 -25.88 1.54 8.67
CA GLN A 81 -24.83 1.70 7.68
C GLN A 81 -24.61 3.20 7.54
N LYS A 82 -23.68 3.73 8.32
CA LYS A 82 -23.33 5.14 8.29
C LYS A 82 -22.73 5.25 6.92
N ILE A 83 -23.49 5.82 5.99
CA ILE A 83 -23.05 6.06 4.62
C ILE A 83 -21.78 6.88 4.78
N VAL A 84 -20.63 6.22 4.80
CA VAL A 84 -19.33 6.85 4.95
C VAL A 84 -19.19 7.62 3.65
N GLN A 85 -19.48 8.91 3.70
CA GLN A 85 -19.14 9.81 2.62
C GLN A 85 -17.61 9.77 2.50
N LEU A 86 -17.12 8.96 1.58
CA LEU A 86 -15.69 8.87 1.29
C LEU A 86 -15.30 10.16 0.58
N ASP A 87 -14.39 10.89 1.21
CA ASP A 87 -13.78 12.07 0.60
C ASP A 87 -13.04 11.66 -0.68
N ILE A 88 -13.43 12.27 -1.79
CA ILE A 88 -12.81 12.06 -3.09
C ILE A 88 -11.39 12.64 -3.04
N ILE A 89 -10.38 11.78 -3.14
CA ILE A 89 -8.97 12.19 -3.17
C ILE A 89 -8.69 12.91 -4.51
N PRO A 90 -8.28 14.19 -4.50
CA PRO A 90 -8.02 14.93 -5.74
C PRO A 90 -6.76 14.40 -6.45
N GLU A 91 -6.79 14.35 -7.78
CA GLU A 91 -5.61 13.98 -8.58
C GLU A 91 -4.52 15.05 -8.46
N ARG A 92 -3.31 14.63 -8.06
CA ARG A 92 -2.15 15.51 -7.95
C ARG A 92 -1.19 15.31 -9.12
N LYS A 93 -0.72 16.41 -9.70
CA LYS A 93 0.36 16.38 -10.70
C LYS A 93 1.70 16.64 -10.03
N TYR A 94 2.57 15.63 -10.01
CA TYR A 94 3.89 15.70 -9.38
C TYR A 94 4.71 16.92 -9.83
N ILE A 95 4.71 17.22 -11.13
CA ILE A 95 5.54 18.29 -11.70
C ILE A 95 5.24 19.67 -11.08
N TYR A 96 3.99 19.97 -10.75
CA TYR A 96 3.65 21.26 -10.12
C TYR A 96 4.17 21.32 -8.69
N TRP A 97 4.02 20.25 -7.91
CA TRP A 97 4.55 20.17 -6.55
C TRP A 97 6.07 20.20 -6.51
N PHE A 98 6.72 19.59 -7.50
CA PHE A 98 8.17 19.68 -7.66
C PHE A 98 8.64 21.12 -7.93
N LEU A 99 8.00 21.82 -8.87
CA LEU A 99 8.32 23.23 -9.16
C LEU A 99 8.06 24.13 -7.95
N ILE A 100 6.94 23.94 -7.24
CA ILE A 100 6.67 24.64 -5.97
C ILE A 100 7.76 24.32 -4.94
N GLY A 101 8.18 23.06 -4.86
CA GLY A 101 9.31 22.63 -4.03
C GLY A 101 10.59 23.40 -4.34
N ILE A 102 10.96 23.56 -5.61
CA ILE A 102 12.13 24.36 -6.01
C ILE A 102 11.98 25.82 -5.55
N VAL A 103 10.84 26.46 -5.86
CA VAL A 103 10.61 27.89 -5.55
C VAL A 103 10.61 28.15 -4.03
N THR A 104 10.18 27.17 -3.24
CA THR A 104 10.06 27.27 -1.78
C THR A 104 11.24 26.62 -1.03
N VAL A 105 12.34 26.31 -1.72
CA VAL A 105 13.54 25.70 -1.13
C VAL A 105 13.20 24.41 -0.35
N GLY A 106 12.33 23.60 -0.92
CA GLY A 106 11.92 22.29 -0.40
C GLY A 106 10.65 22.29 0.46
N LEU A 107 10.17 23.43 0.96
CA LEU A 107 8.98 23.44 1.83
C LEU A 107 7.73 22.90 1.13
N GLY A 108 7.52 23.26 -0.13
CA GLY A 108 6.43 22.74 -0.95
C GLY A 108 6.51 21.24 -1.19
N PHE A 109 7.73 20.70 -1.27
CA PHE A 109 7.94 19.25 -1.38
C PHE A 109 7.57 18.53 -0.08
N LEU A 110 7.89 19.13 1.06
CA LEU A 110 7.49 18.62 2.37
C LEU A 110 5.96 18.58 2.51
N VAL A 111 5.27 19.67 2.17
CA VAL A 111 3.80 19.71 2.16
C VAL A 111 3.21 18.66 1.21
N TYR A 112 3.82 18.48 0.04
CA TYR A 112 3.44 17.43 -0.91
C TYR A 112 3.60 16.02 -0.33
N LEU A 113 4.71 15.73 0.35
CA LEU A 113 4.92 14.43 1.00
C LEU A 113 3.89 14.18 2.10
N TYR A 114 3.63 15.19 2.94
CA TYR A 114 2.61 15.12 3.98
C TYR A 114 1.26 14.73 3.39
N PHE A 115 0.82 15.46 2.37
CA PHE A 115 -0.45 15.20 1.71
C PHE A 115 -0.54 13.81 1.08
N ASN A 116 0.54 13.29 0.48
CA ASN A 116 0.51 11.92 -0.04
C ASN A 116 0.36 10.88 1.06
N ILE A 117 0.95 11.11 2.23
CA ILE A 117 0.83 10.19 3.37
C ILE A 117 -0.57 10.26 3.97
N GLU A 118 -1.15 11.46 4.06
CA GLU A 118 -2.54 11.66 4.45
C GLU A 118 -3.51 10.99 3.46
N ASP A 119 -3.28 11.13 2.15
CA ASP A 119 -4.10 10.49 1.12
C ASP A 119 -3.97 8.95 1.19
N LEU A 120 -2.79 8.41 1.51
CA LEU A 120 -2.60 6.97 1.77
C LEU A 120 -3.35 6.49 3.02
N ASP A 121 -3.41 7.29 4.07
CA ASP A 121 -4.18 6.99 5.28
C ASP A 121 -5.68 7.04 5.02
N LYS A 122 -6.17 8.01 4.26
CA LYS A 122 -7.57 8.01 3.77
C LYS A 122 -7.85 6.75 2.95
N HIS A 123 -6.88 6.28 2.17
CA HIS A 123 -7.03 5.06 1.38
C HIS A 123 -7.20 3.79 2.25
N SER A 124 -6.74 3.78 3.50
CA SER A 124 -6.96 2.63 4.41
C SER A 124 -8.41 2.47 4.86
N HIS A 125 -9.26 3.48 4.63
CA HIS A 125 -10.67 3.48 4.99
C HIS A 125 -11.58 2.98 3.86
N TYR A 126 -11.02 2.78 2.66
CA TYR A 126 -11.77 2.19 1.56
C TYR A 126 -12.00 0.70 1.87
N PRO A 127 -13.14 0.14 1.45
CA PRO A 127 -13.42 -1.27 1.67
C PRO A 127 -12.26 -2.10 1.11
N ASN A 128 -11.68 -2.95 1.96
CA ASN A 128 -10.53 -3.75 1.60
C ASN A 128 -10.93 -4.67 0.44
N ASP A 129 -10.20 -4.57 -0.68
CA ASP A 129 -10.18 -5.67 -1.63
C ASP A 129 -9.68 -6.90 -0.85
N PRO A 130 -10.39 -8.05 -0.87
CA PRO A 130 -10.00 -9.24 -0.11
C PRO A 130 -8.58 -9.73 -0.42
N ARG A 131 -7.98 -9.26 -1.52
CA ARG A 131 -6.59 -9.59 -1.91
C ARG A 131 -5.56 -8.54 -1.47
N GLY A 132 -6.00 -7.34 -1.08
CA GLY A 132 -5.12 -6.25 -0.69
C GLY A 132 -4.75 -6.29 0.79
N LYS A 133 -3.47 -6.11 1.12
CA LYS A 133 -3.08 -5.83 2.50
C LYS A 133 -3.54 -4.42 2.88
N PRO A 134 -4.09 -4.21 4.10
CA PRO A 134 -4.49 -2.89 4.55
C PRO A 134 -3.27 -1.96 4.59
N ILE A 135 -3.47 -0.71 4.18
CA ILE A 135 -2.41 0.30 4.22
C ILE A 135 -2.32 0.79 5.66
N LEU A 136 -1.33 0.29 6.41
CA LEU A 136 -1.10 0.72 7.79
C LEU A 136 -0.23 1.98 7.80
N VAL A 137 -0.88 3.16 7.76
CA VAL A 137 -0.21 4.45 7.94
C VAL A 137 -0.60 5.05 9.28
N ASN A 138 0.34 5.12 10.21
CA ASN A 138 0.12 5.91 11.42
C ASN A 138 0.40 7.40 11.10
N THR A 139 -0.65 8.18 10.85
CA THR A 139 -0.57 9.61 10.48
C THR A 139 -0.01 10.47 11.60
N SER A 140 -0.37 10.21 12.86
CA SER A 140 0.13 11.00 14.00
C SER A 140 1.64 10.85 14.18
N GLN A 141 2.16 9.62 14.04
CA GLN A 141 3.60 9.36 14.03
C GLN A 141 4.31 10.07 12.86
N THR A 142 3.71 10.05 11.67
CA THR A 142 4.29 10.73 10.50
C THR A 142 4.35 12.25 10.71
N ILE A 143 3.28 12.86 11.24
CA ILE A 143 3.24 14.30 11.54
C ILE A 143 4.31 14.67 12.56
N MET A 144 4.43 13.89 13.64
CA MET A 144 5.47 14.11 14.65
C MET A 144 6.86 14.05 14.03
N LEU A 145 7.15 13.03 13.22
CA LEU A 145 8.44 12.90 12.52
C LEU A 145 8.68 14.06 11.56
N PHE A 146 7.64 14.56 10.90
CA PHE A 146 7.73 15.70 10.01
C PHE A 146 8.14 16.99 10.75
N PHE A 147 7.54 17.27 11.91
CA PHE A 147 7.95 18.40 12.75
C PHE A 147 9.39 18.26 13.23
N ILE A 148 9.82 17.06 13.62
CA ILE A 148 11.21 16.79 13.98
C ILE A 148 12.13 17.05 12.77
N ALA A 149 11.75 16.62 11.56
CA ALA A 149 12.54 16.85 10.35
C ALA A 149 12.76 18.34 10.07
N ILE A 150 11.73 19.17 10.25
CA ILE A 150 11.80 20.63 10.09
C ILE A 150 12.74 21.24 11.14
N CYS A 151 12.59 20.86 12.41
CA CYS A 151 13.34 21.49 13.50
C CYS A 151 14.82 21.15 13.49
N PHE A 152 15.19 19.95 13.05
CA PHE A 152 16.56 19.46 13.25
C PHE A 152 17.39 19.40 11.96
N SER A 153 16.82 19.70 10.79
CA SER A 153 17.49 19.55 9.48
C SER A 153 17.93 18.10 9.21
N PHE A 154 16.98 17.16 9.17
CA PHE A 154 17.27 15.71 9.23
C PHE A 154 17.01 14.96 7.92
N ILE A 155 18.07 14.82 7.13
CA ILE A 155 18.18 13.87 6.02
C ILE A 155 17.70 12.46 6.41
N PRO A 156 18.06 11.88 7.58
CA PRO A 156 17.62 10.52 7.94
C PRO A 156 16.11 10.40 8.19
N ILE A 157 15.48 11.44 8.73
CA ILE A 157 14.03 11.43 8.97
C ILE A 157 13.28 11.57 7.66
N LEU A 158 13.78 12.43 6.75
CA LEU A 158 13.24 12.50 5.39
C LEU A 158 13.36 11.14 4.69
N TRP A 159 14.48 10.43 4.84
CA TRP A 159 14.64 9.08 4.29
C TRP A 159 13.60 8.10 4.82
N TRP A 160 13.32 8.15 6.12
CA TRP A 160 12.29 7.31 6.73
C TRP A 160 10.89 7.63 6.20
N ILE A 161 10.52 8.91 6.14
CA ILE A 161 9.23 9.38 5.60
C ILE A 161 9.09 8.94 4.13
N TYR A 162 10.16 9.12 3.36
CA TYR A 162 10.24 8.73 1.96
C TYR A 162 10.05 7.21 1.82
N TYR A 163 10.85 6.42 2.52
CA TYR A 163 10.73 4.95 2.53
C TYR A 163 9.31 4.50 2.89
N LYS A 164 8.71 5.05 3.95
CA LYS A 164 7.35 4.71 4.40
C LYS A 164 6.34 4.98 3.30
N LYS A 165 6.41 6.13 2.61
CA LYS A 165 5.55 6.46 1.46
C LYS A 165 5.65 5.40 0.35
N TYR A 166 6.85 5.03 -0.10
CA TYR A 166 7.00 4.05 -1.19
C TYR A 166 6.60 2.64 -0.75
N ALA A 167 7.00 2.24 0.45
CA ALA A 167 6.70 0.92 0.99
C ALA A 167 5.20 0.68 1.15
N SER A 168 4.47 1.64 1.73
CA SER A 168 3.02 1.52 1.96
C SER A 168 2.26 1.25 0.67
N LEU A 169 2.50 2.03 -0.40
CA LEU A 169 1.82 1.82 -1.67
C LEU A 169 2.31 0.54 -2.36
N TYR A 170 3.62 0.30 -2.40
CA TYR A 170 4.20 -0.89 -3.03
C TYR A 170 3.62 -2.19 -2.46
N PHE A 171 3.62 -2.34 -1.13
CA PHE A 171 3.11 -3.56 -0.49
C PHE A 171 1.60 -3.74 -0.64
N HIS A 172 0.86 -2.64 -0.84
CA HIS A 172 -0.57 -2.69 -1.12
C HIS A 172 -0.88 -3.19 -2.53
N ILE A 173 -0.14 -2.70 -3.54
CA ILE A 173 -0.47 -2.98 -4.95
C ILE A 173 0.30 -4.14 -5.58
N LYS A 174 1.41 -4.58 -5.00
CA LYS A 174 2.33 -5.53 -5.65
C LYS A 174 1.68 -6.87 -6.01
N ASP A 175 0.70 -7.31 -5.22
CA ASP A 175 0.00 -8.59 -5.36
C ASP A 175 -1.38 -8.41 -6.04
N GLN A 176 -1.74 -7.17 -6.39
CA GLN A 176 -3.00 -6.87 -7.08
C GLN A 176 -2.91 -7.20 -8.58
N LYS A 177 -4.05 -7.59 -9.16
CA LYS A 177 -4.16 -7.84 -10.60
C LYS A 177 -4.05 -6.53 -11.39
N GLN A 178 -3.68 -6.64 -12.66
CA GLN A 178 -3.39 -5.49 -13.54
C GLN A 178 -4.63 -4.63 -13.86
N ASP A 179 -5.84 -5.17 -13.73
CA ASP A 179 -7.10 -4.44 -13.85
C ASP A 179 -7.33 -3.47 -12.67
N ILE A 180 -6.71 -3.73 -11.52
CA ILE A 180 -6.82 -2.92 -10.30
C ILE A 180 -5.63 -1.95 -10.17
N SER A 181 -4.45 -2.42 -10.56
CA SER A 181 -3.20 -1.64 -10.54
C SER A 181 -2.51 -1.70 -11.91
N PRO A 182 -2.85 -0.80 -12.85
CA PRO A 182 -2.31 -0.83 -14.20
C PRO A 182 -0.81 -0.54 -14.25
N TYR A 183 -0.26 0.06 -13.19
CA TYR A 183 1.15 0.38 -13.06
C TYR A 183 1.73 -0.38 -11.86
N LYS A 184 2.75 -1.22 -12.11
CA LYS A 184 3.53 -1.84 -11.03
C LYS A 184 4.64 -0.88 -10.60
N LEU A 185 4.86 -0.80 -9.30
CA LEU A 185 5.92 0.05 -8.74
C LEU A 185 7.22 -0.73 -8.55
N PRO A 186 8.39 -0.11 -8.79
CA PRO A 186 9.66 -0.67 -8.38
C PRO A 186 9.71 -0.85 -6.86
N HIS A 187 10.59 -1.74 -6.40
CA HIS A 187 10.79 -1.97 -4.97
C HIS A 187 11.19 -0.67 -4.26
N PRO A 188 10.70 -0.38 -3.03
CA PRO A 188 10.98 0.86 -2.30
C PRO A 188 12.48 1.20 -2.17
N ILE A 189 13.33 0.17 -2.12
CA ILE A 189 14.78 0.35 -2.04
C ILE A 189 15.37 1.07 -3.26
N LEU A 190 14.75 0.94 -4.44
CA LEU A 190 15.21 1.60 -5.67
C LEU A 190 15.02 3.12 -5.63
N TYR A 191 14.09 3.63 -4.81
CA TYR A 191 13.91 5.05 -4.55
C TYR A 191 14.94 5.58 -3.54
N MET A 192 15.42 4.70 -2.65
CA MET A 192 16.37 5.07 -1.60
C MET A 192 17.81 5.10 -2.12
N ILE A 193 18.18 4.20 -3.03
CA ILE A 193 19.56 4.07 -3.51
C ILE A 193 20.12 5.37 -4.10
N PRO A 194 19.45 6.06 -5.06
CA PRO A 194 20.01 7.27 -5.64
C PRO A 194 20.13 8.40 -4.61
N LEU A 195 19.20 8.42 -3.64
CA LEU A 195 19.24 9.37 -2.53
C LEU A 195 20.45 9.10 -1.64
N ILE A 196 20.63 7.86 -1.15
CA ILE A 196 21.78 7.47 -0.33
C ILE A 196 23.09 7.75 -1.06
N LEU A 197 23.20 7.34 -2.33
CA LEU A 197 24.39 7.57 -3.14
C LEU A 197 24.69 9.06 -3.30
N SER A 198 23.70 9.90 -3.55
CA SER A 198 23.91 11.36 -3.68
C SER A 198 24.47 11.98 -2.41
N HIS A 199 24.01 11.53 -1.24
CA HIS A 199 24.48 12.02 0.06
C HIS A 199 25.88 11.52 0.38
N LEU A 200 26.16 10.23 0.13
CA LEU A 200 27.50 9.68 0.28
C LEU A 200 28.50 10.40 -0.64
N LEU A 201 28.10 10.71 -1.87
CA LEU A 201 28.94 11.43 -2.82
C LEU A 201 29.20 12.88 -2.38
N ALA A 202 28.21 13.54 -1.76
CA ALA A 202 28.37 14.87 -1.19
C ALA A 202 29.36 14.91 0.00
N LEU A 203 29.58 13.79 0.68
CA LEU A 203 30.56 13.68 1.77
C LEU A 203 32.00 13.46 1.27
N VAL A 204 32.18 12.94 0.04
CA VAL A 204 33.51 12.62 -0.52
C VAL A 204 34.45 13.83 -0.51
N PRO A 205 34.06 15.04 -0.97
CA PRO A 205 34.93 16.21 -0.93
C PRO A 205 35.35 16.57 0.49
N ALA A 206 34.41 16.54 1.44
CA ALA A 206 34.68 16.87 2.84
C ALA A 206 35.67 15.89 3.49
N ILE A 207 35.47 14.58 3.28
CA ILE A 207 36.39 13.54 3.76
C ILE A 207 37.77 13.71 3.12
N TYR A 208 37.83 13.95 1.81
CA TYR A 208 39.08 14.15 1.09
C TYR A 208 39.86 15.36 1.62
N SER A 209 39.19 16.51 1.79
CA SER A 209 39.81 17.73 2.33
C SER A 209 40.35 17.53 3.73
N LEU A 210 39.58 16.86 4.59
CA LEU A 210 40.00 16.52 5.94
C LEU A 210 41.23 15.60 5.94
N ALA A 211 41.25 14.59 5.07
CA ALA A 211 42.33 13.61 5.00
C ALA A 211 43.64 14.18 4.42
N THR A 212 43.55 15.14 3.51
CA THR A 212 44.71 15.67 2.77
C THR A 212 45.15 17.06 3.23
N SER A 213 44.37 17.73 4.08
CA SER A 213 44.54 19.15 4.41
C SER A 213 44.58 20.08 3.18
N SER A 214 44.06 19.61 2.05
CA SER A 214 44.05 20.33 0.77
C SER A 214 42.91 21.35 0.73
N ASN A 215 43.10 22.42 -0.04
CA ASN A 215 42.08 23.43 -0.26
C ASN A 215 41.20 23.00 -1.42
N LEU A 216 40.03 22.41 -1.10
CA LEU A 216 39.05 21.90 -2.08
C LEU A 216 38.74 22.85 -3.24
N VAL A 217 38.70 24.15 -2.96
CA VAL A 217 38.32 25.18 -3.95
C VAL A 217 39.38 25.31 -5.04
N ILE A 218 40.64 25.09 -4.69
CA ILE A 218 41.79 25.28 -5.58
C ILE A 218 42.16 23.94 -6.23
N ASP A 219 42.15 22.88 -5.44
CA ASP A 219 42.82 21.64 -5.80
C ASP A 219 41.93 20.71 -6.64
N ILE A 220 40.60 20.91 -6.64
CA ILE A 220 39.68 19.92 -7.22
C ILE A 220 38.45 20.46 -7.98
N PRO A 221 38.58 21.42 -8.92
CA PRO A 221 37.44 21.80 -9.76
C PRO A 221 36.85 20.62 -10.55
N ALA A 222 37.69 19.76 -11.14
CA ALA A 222 37.25 18.69 -12.03
C ALA A 222 36.46 17.58 -11.30
N LEU A 223 36.93 17.14 -10.12
CA LEU A 223 36.20 16.15 -9.33
C LEU A 223 34.98 16.77 -8.64
N PHE A 224 34.99 18.06 -8.27
CA PHE A 224 33.78 18.76 -7.85
C PHE A 224 32.69 18.72 -8.94
N TRP A 225 33.01 19.12 -10.17
CA TRP A 225 32.04 19.09 -11.28
C TRP A 225 31.58 17.68 -11.63
N SER A 226 32.47 16.68 -11.57
CA SER A 226 32.09 15.27 -11.78
C SER A 226 31.11 14.76 -10.72
N ILE A 227 31.37 15.08 -9.45
CA ILE A 227 30.48 14.73 -8.32
C ILE A 227 29.13 15.43 -8.48
N MET A 228 29.12 16.72 -8.81
CA MET A 228 27.89 17.47 -9.05
C MET A 228 27.08 16.93 -10.22
N GLY A 229 27.75 16.53 -11.31
CA GLY A 229 27.11 15.88 -12.45
C GLY A 229 26.44 14.56 -12.05
N LEU A 230 27.13 13.72 -11.27
CA LEU A 230 26.58 12.45 -10.80
C LEU A 230 25.41 12.63 -9.82
N ILE A 231 25.52 13.59 -8.88
CA ILE A 231 24.41 13.95 -7.98
C ILE A 231 23.18 14.40 -8.79
N THR A 232 23.39 15.18 -9.85
CA THR A 232 22.31 15.65 -10.72
C THR A 232 21.62 14.48 -11.42
N ILE A 233 22.38 13.52 -11.94
CA ILE A 233 21.83 12.30 -12.57
C ILE A 233 21.04 11.47 -11.55
N LEU A 234 21.60 11.23 -10.37
CA LEU A 234 20.91 10.46 -9.31
C LEU A 234 19.63 11.15 -8.85
N THR A 235 19.64 12.49 -8.77
CA THR A 235 18.46 13.29 -8.46
C THR A 235 17.42 13.15 -9.56
N ALA A 236 17.80 13.24 -10.84
CA ALA A 236 16.88 13.07 -11.97
C ALA A 236 16.21 11.68 -11.98
N ILE A 237 16.95 10.62 -11.61
CA ILE A 237 16.38 9.26 -11.45
C ILE A 237 15.29 9.27 -10.37
N ASN A 238 15.54 9.88 -9.21
CA ASN A 238 14.52 9.99 -8.16
C ASN A 238 13.29 10.77 -8.62
N LEU A 239 13.46 11.86 -9.36
CA LEU A 239 12.32 12.62 -9.92
C LEU A 239 11.47 11.78 -10.87
N PHE A 240 12.12 10.98 -11.70
CA PHE A 240 11.43 10.07 -12.61
C PHE A 240 10.67 8.98 -11.85
N LEU A 241 11.31 8.38 -10.85
CA LEU A 241 10.67 7.38 -9.98
C LEU A 241 9.47 7.96 -9.23
N ASP A 242 9.56 9.18 -8.72
CA ASP A 242 8.45 9.89 -8.07
C ASP A 242 7.29 10.15 -9.00
N TYR A 243 7.58 10.53 -10.24
CA TYR A 243 6.57 10.70 -11.27
C TYR A 243 5.82 9.39 -11.54
N LEU A 244 6.55 8.27 -11.69
CA LEU A 244 5.94 6.95 -11.86
C LEU A 244 5.10 6.56 -10.64
N TRP A 245 5.59 6.83 -9.44
CA TRP A 245 4.86 6.59 -8.20
C TRP A 245 3.53 7.35 -8.16
N GLN A 246 3.56 8.65 -8.44
CA GLN A 246 2.34 9.46 -8.40
C GLN A 246 1.33 9.01 -9.46
N ARG A 247 1.81 8.60 -10.63
CA ARG A 247 0.96 8.08 -11.70
C ARG A 247 0.28 6.77 -11.28
N ALA A 248 1.01 5.85 -10.65
CA ALA A 248 0.45 4.61 -10.14
C ALA A 248 -0.59 4.87 -9.05
N PHE A 249 -0.29 5.77 -8.10
CA PHE A 249 -1.20 6.16 -7.04
C PHE A 249 -2.51 6.74 -7.58
N ASN A 250 -2.44 7.73 -8.48
CA ASN A 250 -3.63 8.34 -9.06
C ASN A 250 -4.48 7.31 -9.84
N ALA A 251 -3.83 6.43 -10.61
CA ALA A 251 -4.53 5.40 -11.37
C ALA A 251 -5.25 4.41 -10.45
N HIS A 252 -4.58 3.99 -9.38
CA HIS A 252 -5.17 3.12 -8.37
C HIS A 252 -6.39 3.77 -7.69
N ASN A 253 -6.25 5.01 -7.20
CA ASN A 253 -7.35 5.75 -6.59
C ASN A 253 -8.56 5.86 -7.51
N LYS A 254 -8.34 6.14 -8.80
CA LYS A 254 -9.41 6.26 -9.79
C LYS A 254 -10.18 4.95 -9.97
N ILE A 255 -9.47 3.82 -10.01
CA ILE A 255 -10.10 2.49 -10.13
C ILE A 255 -10.85 2.14 -8.84
N THR A 256 -10.25 2.37 -7.67
CA THR A 256 -10.88 2.13 -6.37
C THR A 256 -12.18 2.94 -6.24
N LEU A 257 -12.16 4.23 -6.59
CA LEU A 257 -13.34 5.09 -6.57
C LEU A 257 -14.41 4.64 -7.57
N ALA A 258 -14.02 4.19 -8.77
CA ALA A 258 -14.97 3.68 -9.77
C ALA A 258 -15.67 2.41 -9.26
N LYS A 259 -14.91 1.46 -8.70
CA LYS A 259 -15.46 0.24 -8.08
C LYS A 259 -16.39 0.56 -6.91
N PHE A 260 -16.01 1.52 -6.07
CA PHE A 260 -16.84 1.93 -4.94
C PHE A 260 -18.20 2.47 -5.41
N LYS A 261 -18.21 3.33 -6.43
CA LYS A 261 -19.46 3.87 -7.01
C LYS A 261 -20.36 2.77 -7.59
N ILE A 262 -19.78 1.83 -8.34
CA ILE A 262 -20.51 0.69 -8.91
C ILE A 262 -21.15 -0.15 -7.80
N ASN A 263 -20.41 -0.44 -6.73
CA ASN A 263 -20.93 -1.19 -5.59
C ASN A 263 -22.05 -0.43 -4.86
N GLN A 264 -21.92 0.90 -4.74
CA GLN A 264 -22.95 1.74 -4.13
C GLN A 264 -24.24 1.75 -4.96
N GLU A 265 -24.13 1.81 -6.30
CA GLU A 265 -25.27 1.74 -7.22
C GLU A 265 -25.95 0.37 -7.17
N HIS A 266 -25.18 -0.73 -7.14
CA HIS A 266 -25.74 -2.08 -6.98
C HIS A 266 -26.44 -2.28 -5.65
N ALA A 267 -25.88 -1.75 -4.55
CA ALA A 267 -26.52 -1.82 -3.23
C ALA A 267 -27.85 -1.05 -3.18
N GLN A 268 -27.98 0.04 -3.94
CA GLN A 268 -29.23 0.81 -4.04
C GLN A 268 -30.31 0.14 -4.90
N GLN A 269 -29.93 -0.80 -5.78
CA GLN A 269 -30.84 -1.49 -6.69
C GLN A 269 -31.35 -2.84 -6.16
N THR A 270 -30.78 -3.35 -5.07
CA THR A 270 -31.16 -4.64 -4.50
C THR A 270 -32.20 -4.40 -3.39
N PRO A 271 -33.48 -4.77 -3.61
CA PRO A 271 -34.58 -4.52 -2.66
C PRO A 271 -34.57 -5.45 -1.45
#